data_AF-A0A2D4QWZ2-F1
#
_entry.id   AF-A0A2D4QWZ2-F1
#
_cell.length_a   1.000
_cell.length_b   1.000
_cell.length_c   1.000
_cell.angle_alpha   90.00
_cell.angle_beta   90.00
_cell.angle_gamma   90.00
#
_symmetry.space_group_name_H-M   'P 1'
#
loop_
_entity.id
_entity.type
_entity.pdbx_description
1 polymer ?
#
loop_
_entity_poly.entity_id
_entity_poly.type
_entity_poly.pdbx_seq_one_letter_code
_entity_poly.pdbx_strand_id
1 'polypeptide(L)' 'MSDHEQVYDLSNRVSRSAVAVIDAITQRGGFKGEELSTIGTLRDQCIQLIQIAEQRDEEEAAESE' A
#
# COMPACT_ATOMS: atom_id res chain seq x y z
N MET A 1 -6.82 -17.43 11.58
CA MET A 1 -6.42 -16.62 10.42
C MET A 1 -6.37 -17.51 9.20
N SER A 2 -7.20 -17.22 8.20
CA SER A 2 -7.07 -17.84 6.87
C SER A 2 -5.75 -17.39 6.23
N ASP A 3 -5.16 -18.19 5.34
CA ASP A 3 -3.95 -17.77 4.59
C ASP A 3 -4.19 -16.44 3.86
N HIS A 4 -5.42 -16.19 3.39
CA HIS A 4 -5.81 -14.93 2.75
C HIS A 4 -5.75 -13.73 3.72
N GLU A 5 -6.16 -13.90 4.98
CA GLU A 5 -6.13 -12.84 5.99
C GLU A 5 -4.70 -12.39 6.30
N GLN A 6 -3.78 -13.36 6.42
CA GLN A 6 -2.36 -13.07 6.61
C GLN A 6 -1.76 -12.33 5.40
N VAL A 7 -2.21 -12.68 4.18
CA VAL A 7 -1.78 -12.00 2.96
C VAL A 7 -2.28 -10.56 2.94
N TYR A 8 -3.55 -10.29 3.27
CA TYR A 8 -4.10 -8.92 3.31
C TYR A 8 -3.41 -8.06 4.37
N ASP A 9 -3.24 -8.57 5.59
CA ASP A 9 -2.57 -7.88 6.69
C ASP A 9 -1.12 -7.53 6.35
N LEU A 10 -0.37 -8.50 5.80
CA LEU A 10 1.00 -8.28 5.42
C LEU A 10 1.10 -7.30 4.25
N SER A 11 0.23 -7.44 3.24
CA SER A 11 0.20 -6.58 2.06
C SER A 11 -0.13 -5.13 2.43
N ASN A 12 -1.10 -4.90 3.32
CA ASN A 12 -1.46 -3.57 3.82
C ASN A 12 -0.26 -2.92 4.53
N ARG A 13 0.38 -3.66 5.44
CA ARG A 13 1.51 -3.15 6.23
C ARG A 13 2.74 -2.84 5.38
N VAL A 14 3.06 -3.73 4.43
CA VAL A 14 4.17 -3.54 3.47
C VAL A 14 3.89 -2.36 2.56
N SER A 15 2.66 -2.23 2.04
CA SER A 15 2.29 -1.13 1.14
C SER A 15 2.38 0.24 1.83
N ARG A 16 1.89 0.37 3.07
CA ARG A 16 2.05 1.61 3.86
C ARG A 16 3.51 1.99 4.07
N SER A 17 4.34 0.99 4.40
CA SER A 17 5.77 1.19 4.60
C SER A 17 6.48 1.61 3.30
N ALA A 18 6.12 0.99 2.18
CA ALA A 18 6.65 1.32 0.86
C ALA A 18 6.29 2.76 0.47
N VAL A 19 5.02 3.17 0.63
CA VAL A 19 4.59 4.55 0.37
C VAL A 19 5.38 5.54 1.20
N ALA A 20 5.54 5.29 2.51
CA ALA A 20 6.29 6.19 3.39
C ALA A 20 7.76 6.33 2.96
N VAL A 21 8.41 5.24 2.54
CA VAL A 21 9.79 5.26 2.04
C VAL A 21 9.87 6.01 0.70
N ILE A 22 8.97 5.73 -0.24
CA ILE A 22 8.92 6.41 -1.54
C ILE A 22 8.73 7.92 -1.34
N ASP A 23 7.81 8.33 -0.47
CA ASP A 23 7.53 9.74 -0.20
C ASP A 23 8.75 10.43 0.43
N ALA A 24 9.39 9.79 1.41
CA ALA A 24 10.56 10.34 2.06
C ALA A 24 11.75 10.53 1.09
N ILE A 25 11.97 9.57 0.18
CA ILE A 25 13.07 9.66 -0.80
C ILE A 25 12.72 10.67 -1.90
N THR A 26 11.49 10.67 -2.40
CA THR A 26 11.01 11.61 -3.41
C THR A 26 11.10 13.05 -2.90
N GLN A 27 10.67 13.31 -1.67
CA GLN A 27 10.75 14.64 -1.05
C GLN A 27 12.19 15.14 -0.89
N ARG A 28 13.16 14.23 -0.74
CA ARG A 28 14.60 14.54 -0.69
C ARG A 28 15.23 14.70 -2.08
N GLY A 29 14.46 14.55 -3.15
CA GLY A 29 14.95 14.62 -4.54
C GLY A 29 15.79 13.41 -4.95
N GLY A 30 15.58 12.26 -4.30
CA GLY A 30 16.32 11.02 -4.57
C GLY A 30 15.96 10.35 -5.89
N PHE A 31 14.83 10.70 -6.50
CA PHE A 31 14.40 10.23 -7.83
C PHE A 31 14.29 11.40 -8.80
N LYS A 32 14.69 11.20 -10.07
CA LYS A 32 14.63 12.24 -11.12
C LYS A 32 14.27 11.65 -12.47
N GLY A 33 13.73 12.50 -13.36
CA GLY A 33 13.42 12.10 -14.73
C GLY A 33 12.47 10.90 -14.80
N GLU A 34 12.86 9.88 -15.55
CA GLU A 34 12.05 8.68 -15.77
C GLU A 34 11.83 7.86 -14.48
N GLU A 35 12.80 7.85 -13.55
CA GLU A 35 12.69 7.12 -12.29
C GLU A 35 11.55 7.65 -11.41
N LEU A 36 11.27 8.96 -11.48
CA LEU A 36 10.18 9.59 -10.75
C LEU A 36 8.80 9.10 -11.23
N SER A 37 8.66 8.86 -12.54
CA SER A 37 7.41 8.33 -13.12
C SER A 37 7.20 6.86 -12.73
N THR A 38 8.27 6.06 -12.77
CA THR A 38 8.22 4.66 -12.37
C THR A 38 7.89 4.50 -10.89
N ILE A 39 8.55 5.27 -10.01
CA ILE A 39 8.29 5.19 -8.57
C ILE A 39 6.91 5.76 -8.20
N GLY A 40 6.43 6.76 -8.94
CA GLY A 40 5.06 7.28 -8.81
C GLY A 40 4.01 6.20 -9.09
N THR A 41 4.18 5.46 -10.17
CA THR A 41 3.30 4.31 -10.49
C THR A 41 3.30 3.26 -9.38
N LEU A 42 4.48 2.90 -8.86
CA LEU A 42 4.60 1.93 -7.77
C LEU A 42 3.90 2.42 -6.50
N ARG A 43 4.06 3.70 -6.15
CA ARG A 43 3.38 4.33 -5.02
C ARG A 43 1.87 4.23 -5.16
N ASP A 44 1.34 4.54 -6.34
CA ASP A 44 -0.11 4.50 -6.59
C ASP A 44 -0.65 3.07 -6.48
N GLN A 45 0.11 2.06 -6.92
CA GLN A 45 -0.23 0.64 -6.72
C GLN A 45 -0.24 0.25 -5.24
N CYS A 46 0.72 0.74 -4.44
CA CYS A 46 0.69 0.51 -2.99
C CYS A 46 -0.53 1.15 -2.33
N ILE A 47 -0.95 2.35 -2.77
CA ILE A 47 -2.18 2.99 -2.27
C ILE A 47 -3.41 2.14 -2.62
N GLN A 48 -3.50 1.62 -3.84
CA GLN A 48 -4.60 0.72 -4.23
C GLN A 48 -4.63 -0.56 -3.37
N LEU A 49 -3.47 -1.16 -3.07
CA LEU A 49 -3.41 -2.33 -2.18
C LEU A 49 -3.89 -2.02 -0.76
N ILE A 50 -3.57 -0.84 -0.23
CA ILE A 50 -4.05 -0.40 1.09
C ILE A 50 -5.58 -0.31 1.08
N GLN A 51 -6.15 0.34 0.07
CA GLN A 51 -7.60 0.51 -0.07
C GLN A 51 -8.33 -0.83 -0.16
N ILE A 52 -7.79 -1.79 -0.93
CA ILE A 52 -8.37 -3.14 -1.04
C ILE A 52 -8.36 -3.86 0.31
N ALA A 53 -7.26 -3.74 1.07
CA ALA A 53 -7.18 -4.37 2.38
C ALA A 53 -8.13 -3.71 3.39
N GLU A 54 -8.19 -2.38 3.42
CA GLU A 54 -9.11 -1.63 4.30
C GLU A 54 -10.58 -1.94 3.97
N GLN A 55 -10.94 -1.99 2.69
CA GLN A 55 -12.30 -2.34 2.26
C GLN A 55 -12.70 -3.75 2.73
N ARG A 56 -11.79 -4.73 2.63
CA ARG A 56 -12.03 -6.09 3.10
C ARG A 56 -12.21 -6.13 4.63
N ASP A 57 -11.43 -5.36 5.37
CA ASP A 57 -11.55 -5.28 6.84
C ASP A 57 -12.89 -4.63 7.25
N GLU A 58 -13.35 -3.61 6.52
CA GLU A 58 -14.67 -3.00 6.69
C GLU A 58 -15.81 -3.98 6.38
N GLU A 59 -15.71 -4.75 5.29
CA GLU A 59 -16.68 -5.78 4.92
C GLU A 59 -16.75 -6.89 5.97
N GLU A 60 -15.61 -7.40 6.46
CA GLU A 60 -15.58 -8.41 7.53
C GLU A 60 -16.17 -7.90 8.85
N ALA A 61 -15.91 -6.64 9.20
CA ALA A 61 -16.50 -6.03 10.37
C ALA A 61 -18.03 -5.91 10.24
N ALA A 62 -18.53 -5.50 9.06
CA ALA A 62 -19.96 -5.38 8.78
C ALA A 62 -20.69 -6.74 8.73
N GLU A 63 -20.02 -7.81 8.31
CA GLU A 63 -20.57 -9.18 8.34
C GLU A 63 -20.59 -9.80 9.75
N SER A 64 -19.77 -9.26 10.66
CA SER A 64 -19.64 -9.76 12.03
C SER A 64 -20.59 -9.06 13.03
N GLU A 65 -21.35 -8.06 12.59
CA GLU A 65 -22.39 -7.33 13.35
C GLU A 65 -23.81 -7.83 13.05
#